data_AF-A0A0U3NS93-F1
#
_entry.id   AF-A0A0U3NS93-F1
#
_cell.length_a   1.000
_cell.length_b   1.000
_cell.length_c   1.000
_cell.angle_alpha   90.00
_cell.angle_beta   90.00
_cell.angle_gamma   90.00
#
_symmetry.space_group_name_H-M   'P 1'
#
loop_
_entity.id
_entity.type
_entity.pdbx_description
1 polymer ?
#
loop_
_entity_poly.entity_id
_entity_poly.type
_entity_poly.pdbx_seq_one_letter_code
_entity_poly.pdbx_strand_id
1 'polypeptide(L)'
;MSRAEAAAPEETVPRAGTVRRVSPLWTFGLLRSELRTTFRRWRTLALLAVLAAVPILVGIAVKIETGDGSSAGPGEGGGPAFISQITNNGLFLVFTALAATLPFFLPMSIGVVAGDAIAGEANAGTLRYLLVAPAGRTRLLLTKYATVMVFCLVATLVVAVSALTVGAILFPLGDLTTISGTRISFADGLGRALMIALVVAASLMGVAALGLFVSTLTNSGIAAMATTVGLLITVQILDQIPQLHALQPYFFSHYWLSFADLMRDPVYWDDLTKNLGLQALYAAVFGSAAWARFTAKDITA
;
A
#
# COMPACT_ATOMS: atom_id res chain seq x y z
N MET A 1 24.81 73.09 -41.21
CA MET A 1 25.40 71.90 -40.57
C MET A 1 25.08 71.93 -39.08
N SER A 2 24.19 71.07 -38.61
CA SER A 2 24.14 70.61 -37.21
C SER A 2 23.30 69.33 -37.21
N ARG A 3 23.97 68.18 -37.08
CA ARG A 3 23.36 66.85 -37.13
C ARG A 3 22.82 66.50 -35.75
N ALA A 4 21.58 66.03 -35.73
CA ALA A 4 20.95 65.38 -34.60
C ALA A 4 21.69 64.10 -34.25
N GLU A 5 22.14 63.97 -33.00
CA GLU A 5 22.63 62.71 -32.44
C GLU A 5 21.49 62.10 -31.61
N ALA A 6 20.73 61.23 -32.26
CA ALA A 6 19.72 60.41 -31.60
C ALA A 6 20.43 59.25 -30.89
N ALA A 7 20.30 59.20 -29.56
CA ALA A 7 20.77 58.09 -28.76
C ALA A 7 20.04 56.80 -29.16
N ALA A 8 20.79 55.79 -29.60
CA ALA A 8 20.29 54.47 -29.88
C ALA A 8 19.92 53.75 -28.57
N PRO A 9 18.81 52.98 -28.51
CA PRO A 9 18.50 52.17 -27.35
C PRO A 9 19.41 50.93 -27.32
N GLU A 10 20.06 50.69 -26.18
CA GLU A 10 20.77 49.44 -25.89
C GLU A 10 19.78 48.25 -26.00
N GLU A 11 19.93 47.43 -27.03
CA GLU A 11 19.29 46.13 -27.10
C GLU A 11 19.86 45.22 -26.00
N THR A 12 19.12 45.09 -24.91
CA THR A 12 19.39 44.07 -23.90
C THR A 12 19.15 42.68 -24.51
N VAL A 13 20.23 42.03 -24.92
CA VAL A 13 20.23 40.62 -25.36
C VAL A 13 19.64 39.75 -24.22
N PRO A 14 18.55 39.00 -24.44
CA PRO A 14 18.01 38.11 -23.43
C PRO A 14 19.04 37.01 -23.16
N ARG A 15 19.60 37.00 -21.94
CA ARG A 15 20.49 35.93 -21.46
C ARG A 15 19.76 34.60 -21.63
N ALA A 16 20.28 33.76 -22.51
CA ALA A 16 19.82 32.39 -22.72
C ALA A 16 19.69 31.69 -21.36
N GLY A 17 18.45 31.34 -21.01
CA GLY A 17 18.14 30.66 -19.76
C GLY A 17 18.95 29.37 -19.67
N THR A 18 19.87 29.30 -18.71
CA THR A 18 20.54 28.07 -18.33
C THR A 18 19.47 27.04 -17.99
N VAL A 19 19.28 26.05 -18.88
CA VAL A 19 18.46 24.87 -18.63
C VAL A 19 19.08 24.16 -17.43
N ARG A 20 18.51 24.39 -16.25
CA ARG A 20 19.01 23.88 -14.98
C ARG A 20 18.95 22.35 -15.05
N ARG A 21 20.11 21.69 -15.20
CA ARG A 21 20.18 20.22 -15.26
C ARG A 21 19.55 19.65 -13.99
N VAL A 22 18.52 18.85 -14.19
CA VAL A 22 17.70 18.29 -13.12
C VAL A 22 18.50 17.17 -12.45
N SER A 23 19.09 17.44 -11.28
CA SER A 23 19.90 16.45 -10.58
C SER A 23 19.03 15.39 -9.88
N PRO A 24 19.46 14.11 -9.82
CA PRO A 24 18.74 13.05 -9.13
C PRO A 24 18.60 13.31 -7.63
N LEU A 25 19.54 14.05 -7.03
CA LEU A 25 19.50 14.48 -5.63
C LEU A 25 18.25 15.32 -5.30
N TRP A 26 17.74 16.08 -6.28
CA TRP A 26 16.51 16.85 -6.11
C TRP A 26 15.26 15.96 -6.08
N THR A 27 15.25 14.87 -6.86
CA THR A 27 14.18 13.86 -6.84
C THR A 27 14.11 13.14 -5.49
N PHE A 28 15.26 12.77 -4.92
CA PHE A 28 15.31 12.19 -3.58
C PHE A 28 14.88 13.18 -2.48
N GLY A 29 15.20 14.46 -2.66
CA GLY A 29 14.72 15.54 -1.79
C GLY A 29 13.19 15.64 -1.77
N LEU A 30 12.57 15.63 -2.95
CA LEU A 30 11.11 15.63 -3.12
C LEU A 30 10.46 14.40 -2.48
N LEU A 31 10.99 13.21 -2.76
CA LEU A 31 10.50 11.97 -2.16
C LEU A 31 10.60 12.01 -0.63
N ARG A 32 11.73 12.46 -0.08
CA ARG A 32 11.91 12.58 1.37
C ARG A 32 10.91 13.57 1.98
N SER A 33 10.66 14.71 1.33
CA SER A 33 9.67 15.66 1.82
C SER A 33 8.26 15.08 1.80
N GLU A 34 7.90 14.35 0.73
CA GLU A 34 6.59 13.71 0.58
C GLU A 34 6.35 12.59 1.59
N LEU A 35 7.36 11.75 1.84
CA LEU A 35 7.28 10.76 2.90
C LEU A 35 7.09 11.45 4.26
N ARG A 36 7.88 12.47 4.56
CA ARG A 36 7.80 13.18 5.84
C ARG A 36 6.44 13.84 6.04
N THR A 37 5.86 14.45 5.00
CA THR A 37 4.52 15.05 5.10
C THR A 37 3.47 13.96 5.28
N THR A 38 3.54 12.87 4.52
CA THR A 38 2.59 11.75 4.58
C THR A 38 2.59 11.11 5.97
N PHE A 39 3.75 10.74 6.51
CA PHE A 39 3.85 10.11 7.83
C PHE A 39 3.62 11.06 9.01
N ARG A 40 3.64 12.39 8.79
CA ARG A 40 3.29 13.38 9.84
C ARG A 40 1.81 13.77 9.85
N ARG A 41 1.04 13.38 8.83
CA ARG A 41 -0.41 13.62 8.83
C ARG A 41 -1.06 12.77 9.91
N TRP A 42 -1.83 13.39 10.80
CA TRP A 42 -2.55 12.71 11.88
C TRP A 42 -3.44 11.56 11.36
N ARG A 43 -4.06 11.75 10.19
CA ARG A 43 -4.88 10.72 9.54
C ARG A 43 -4.07 9.45 9.21
N THR A 44 -2.87 9.60 8.65
CA THR A 44 -1.99 8.47 8.32
C THR A 44 -1.51 7.77 9.57
N LEU A 45 -1.17 8.52 10.62
CA LEU A 45 -0.81 7.95 11.93
C LEU A 45 -1.98 7.20 12.56
N ALA A 46 -3.20 7.71 12.46
CA ALA A 46 -4.40 7.02 12.94
C ALA A 46 -4.63 5.71 12.18
N LEU A 47 -4.47 5.70 10.85
CA LEU A 47 -4.57 4.46 10.06
C LEU A 47 -3.51 3.42 10.45
N LEU A 48 -2.26 3.85 10.64
CA LEU A 48 -1.19 2.95 11.11
C LEU A 48 -1.46 2.44 12.52
N ALA A 49 -2.02 3.26 13.42
CA ALA A 49 -2.41 2.84 14.76
C ALA A 49 -3.54 1.81 14.72
N VAL A 50 -4.54 2.00 13.86
CA VAL A 50 -5.62 1.01 13.64
C VAL A 50 -5.04 -0.30 13.11
N LEU A 51 -4.14 -0.24 12.12
CA LEU A 51 -3.46 -1.43 11.60
C LEU A 51 -2.63 -2.14 12.66
N ALA A 52 -1.95 -1.40 13.55
CA ALA A 52 -1.19 -1.98 14.65
C ALA A 52 -2.09 -2.59 15.74
N ALA A 53 -3.32 -2.07 15.93
CA ALA A 53 -4.28 -2.56 16.90
C ALA A 53 -4.88 -3.93 16.52
N VAL A 54 -5.08 -4.20 15.23
CA VAL A 54 -5.69 -5.47 14.79
C VAL A 54 -4.90 -6.69 15.28
N PRO A 55 -3.57 -6.79 15.08
CA PRO A 55 -2.79 -7.91 15.59
C PRO A 55 -2.80 -8.05 17.11
N ILE A 56 -2.86 -6.92 17.83
CA ILE A 56 -2.98 -6.90 19.29
C ILE A 56 -4.31 -7.55 19.71
N LEU A 57 -5.42 -7.16 19.08
CA LEU A 57 -6.74 -7.71 19.35
C LEU A 57 -6.80 -9.22 19.02
N VAL A 58 -6.27 -9.62 17.86
CA VAL A 58 -6.21 -11.04 17.47
C VAL A 58 -5.38 -11.84 18.48
N GLY A 59 -4.22 -11.35 18.89
CA GLY A 59 -3.37 -12.04 19.87
C GLY A 59 -4.04 -12.18 21.24
N ILE A 60 -4.73 -11.14 21.70
CA ILE A 60 -5.50 -11.18 22.96
C ILE A 60 -6.67 -12.16 22.86
N ALA A 61 -7.43 -12.14 21.76
CA ALA A 61 -8.56 -13.06 21.54
C ALA A 61 -8.11 -14.52 21.61
N VAL A 62 -7.03 -14.87 20.90
CA VAL A 62 -6.47 -16.23 20.92
C VAL A 62 -6.00 -16.62 22.33
N LYS A 63 -5.39 -15.69 23.08
CA LYS A 63 -4.94 -15.97 24.45
C LYS A 63 -6.10 -16.25 25.41
N ILE A 64 -7.21 -15.53 25.27
CA ILE A 64 -8.41 -15.78 26.08
C ILE A 64 -8.98 -17.16 25.75
N GLU A 65 -9.08 -17.48 24.46
CA GLU A 65 -9.62 -18.76 23.99
C GLU A 65 -8.76 -19.98 24.39
N THR A 66 -7.45 -19.77 24.57
CA THR A 66 -6.52 -20.80 25.06
C THR A 66 -6.36 -20.82 26.59
N GLY A 67 -6.64 -19.71 27.28
CA GLY A 67 -6.49 -19.57 28.73
C GLY A 67 -7.65 -20.15 29.54
N ASP A 68 -8.86 -20.18 28.98
CA ASP A 68 -10.07 -20.59 29.70
C ASP A 68 -10.32 -22.12 29.72
N GLY A 69 -9.37 -22.93 29.23
CA GLY A 69 -9.46 -24.40 29.35
C GLY A 69 -10.63 -25.04 28.60
N SER A 70 -11.38 -24.27 27.80
CA SER A 70 -12.31 -24.81 26.81
C SER A 70 -11.50 -25.42 25.67
N SER A 71 -11.01 -26.63 25.93
CA SER A 71 -10.73 -27.59 24.89
C SER A 71 -12.05 -27.79 24.14
N ALA A 72 -12.26 -27.04 23.06
CA ALA A 72 -13.11 -27.55 21.99
C ALA A 72 -12.46 -28.88 21.60
N GLY A 73 -13.06 -29.97 22.09
CA GLY A 73 -12.61 -31.31 21.82
C GLY A 73 -12.59 -31.57 20.30
N PRO A 74 -11.99 -32.67 19.85
CA PRO A 74 -11.74 -32.95 18.42
C PRO A 74 -12.99 -33.17 17.53
N GLY A 75 -14.13 -32.52 17.79
CA GLY A 75 -15.44 -32.96 17.33
C GLY A 75 -16.30 -31.98 16.53
N GLU A 76 -16.40 -30.69 16.87
CA GLU A 76 -17.52 -29.89 16.34
C GLU A 76 -17.16 -28.43 16.06
N GLY A 77 -17.17 -28.06 14.78
CA GLY A 77 -17.03 -26.69 14.29
C GLY A 77 -15.68 -26.44 13.59
N GLY A 78 -15.65 -26.65 12.27
CA GLY A 78 -14.48 -26.45 11.40
C GLY A 78 -13.93 -25.02 11.39
N GLY A 79 -13.24 -24.63 12.46
CA GLY A 79 -12.31 -23.51 12.47
C GLY A 79 -11.12 -23.84 11.57
N PRO A 80 -10.65 -22.91 10.72
CA PRO A 80 -9.52 -23.17 9.83
C PRO A 80 -8.33 -23.73 10.61
N ALA A 81 -7.63 -24.72 10.06
CA ALA A 81 -6.47 -25.42 10.66
C ALA A 81 -5.32 -24.50 11.13
N PHE A 82 -5.42 -23.20 10.85
CA PHE A 82 -4.56 -22.15 11.38
C PHE A 82 -4.80 -21.88 12.88
N ILE A 83 -6.04 -21.95 13.40
CA ILE A 83 -6.35 -21.59 14.81
C ILE A 83 -5.70 -22.57 15.80
N SER A 84 -5.71 -23.87 15.51
CA SER A 84 -5.03 -24.88 16.33
C SER A 84 -3.49 -24.81 16.27
N GLN A 85 -2.92 -24.13 15.26
CA GLN A 85 -1.47 -23.95 15.11
C GLN A 85 -0.94 -22.66 15.74
N ILE A 86 -1.77 -21.62 15.90
CA ILE A 86 -1.38 -20.37 16.57
C ILE A 86 -0.94 -20.65 18.02
N THR A 87 -1.60 -21.60 18.69
CA THR A 87 -1.31 -21.97 20.08
C THR A 87 0.12 -22.50 20.28
N ASN A 88 0.81 -22.96 19.23
CA ASN A 88 2.13 -23.58 19.34
C ASN A 88 3.31 -22.62 19.10
N ASN A 89 3.12 -21.45 18.47
CA ASN A 89 4.22 -20.51 18.23
C ASN A 89 3.76 -19.07 17.95
N GLY A 90 4.32 -18.10 18.70
CA GLY A 90 4.00 -16.68 18.55
C GLY A 90 4.25 -16.08 17.15
N LEU A 91 5.10 -16.69 16.32
CA LEU A 91 5.29 -16.26 14.92
C LEU A 91 4.08 -16.57 14.03
N PHE A 92 3.24 -17.56 14.36
CA PHE A 92 1.99 -17.79 13.62
C PHE A 92 1.03 -16.63 13.73
N LEU A 93 1.10 -15.87 14.84
CA LEU A 93 0.30 -14.67 14.99
C LEU A 93 0.60 -13.64 13.89
N VAL A 94 1.84 -13.56 13.40
CA VAL A 94 2.22 -12.68 12.28
C VAL A 94 1.47 -13.06 11.01
N PHE A 95 1.42 -14.35 10.68
CA PHE A 95 0.72 -14.83 9.50
C PHE A 95 -0.79 -14.66 9.62
N THR A 96 -1.37 -15.01 10.77
CA THR A 96 -2.81 -14.85 11.02
C THR A 96 -3.21 -13.37 11.00
N ALA A 97 -2.40 -12.49 11.59
CA ALA A 97 -2.62 -11.06 11.56
C ALA A 97 -2.59 -10.49 10.13
N LEU A 98 -1.61 -10.90 9.31
CA LEU A 98 -1.56 -10.53 7.91
C LEU A 98 -2.77 -11.08 7.15
N ALA A 99 -3.16 -12.34 7.36
CA ALA A 99 -4.35 -12.93 6.76
C ALA A 99 -5.64 -12.20 7.10
N ALA A 100 -5.79 -11.73 8.35
CA ALA A 100 -6.96 -10.99 8.79
C ALA A 100 -6.98 -9.55 8.28
N THR A 101 -5.82 -8.90 8.17
CA THR A 101 -5.72 -7.48 7.77
C THR A 101 -5.69 -7.26 6.27
N LEU A 102 -5.20 -8.23 5.50
CA LEU A 102 -4.97 -8.09 4.07
C LEU A 102 -6.25 -7.93 3.25
N PRO A 103 -7.39 -8.59 3.52
CA PRO A 103 -8.58 -8.42 2.70
C PRO A 103 -9.27 -7.06 2.89
N PHE A 104 -9.15 -6.44 4.07
CA PHE A 104 -9.96 -5.25 4.40
C PHE A 104 -9.10 -4.06 4.85
N PHE A 105 -8.35 -4.21 5.93
CA PHE A 105 -7.70 -3.10 6.61
C PHE A 105 -6.53 -2.51 5.82
N LEU A 106 -5.64 -3.35 5.30
CA LEU A 106 -4.49 -2.91 4.50
C LEU A 106 -4.95 -2.21 3.21
N PRO A 107 -5.80 -2.84 2.37
CA PRO A 107 -6.38 -2.25 1.16
C PRO A 107 -7.05 -0.92 1.39
N MET A 108 -7.90 -0.85 2.42
CA MET A 108 -8.67 0.35 2.73
C MET A 108 -7.74 1.47 3.15
N SER A 109 -6.77 1.20 4.02
CA SER A 109 -5.78 2.20 4.45
C SER A 109 -4.98 2.74 3.28
N ILE A 110 -4.56 1.86 2.36
CA ILE A 110 -3.80 2.22 1.17
C ILE A 110 -4.68 3.00 0.18
N GLY A 111 -5.91 2.57 -0.03
CA GLY A 111 -6.87 3.26 -0.89
C GLY A 111 -7.18 4.69 -0.42
N VAL A 112 -7.29 4.89 0.90
CA VAL A 112 -7.45 6.23 1.50
C VAL A 112 -6.22 7.09 1.24
N VAL A 113 -5.01 6.59 1.55
CA VAL A 113 -3.77 7.37 1.37
C VAL A 113 -3.48 7.65 -0.12
N ALA A 114 -3.71 6.67 -1.00
CA ALA A 114 -3.55 6.82 -2.45
C ALA A 114 -4.59 7.78 -3.04
N GLY A 115 -5.84 7.69 -2.58
CA GLY A 115 -6.93 8.58 -2.98
C GLY A 115 -6.71 10.03 -2.56
N ASP A 116 -6.17 10.29 -1.37
CA ASP A 116 -5.87 11.66 -0.91
C ASP A 116 -4.58 12.25 -1.54
N ALA A 117 -3.74 11.43 -2.16
CA ALA A 117 -2.38 11.81 -2.57
C ALA A 117 -2.30 13.03 -3.51
N ILE A 118 -3.20 13.11 -4.49
CA ILE A 118 -3.29 14.22 -5.46
C ILE A 118 -4.50 15.11 -5.14
N ALA A 119 -5.67 14.52 -4.92
CA ALA A 119 -6.92 15.22 -4.62
C ALA A 119 -6.86 16.03 -3.31
N GLY A 120 -6.13 15.56 -2.29
CA GLY A 120 -5.96 16.29 -1.04
C GLY A 120 -5.14 17.57 -1.22
N GLU A 121 -4.17 17.57 -2.12
CA GLU A 121 -3.37 18.76 -2.46
C GLU A 121 -4.09 19.72 -3.41
N ALA A 122 -5.00 19.20 -4.23
CA ALA A 122 -5.95 20.00 -5.00
C ALA A 122 -6.91 20.75 -4.08
N ASN A 123 -7.46 20.05 -3.08
CA ASN A 123 -8.42 20.61 -2.13
C ASN A 123 -7.80 21.68 -1.21
N ALA A 124 -6.54 21.50 -0.81
CA ALA A 124 -5.82 22.45 0.04
C ALA A 124 -5.40 23.75 -0.68
N GLY A 125 -5.75 23.93 -1.96
CA GLY A 125 -5.36 25.10 -2.77
C GLY A 125 -3.85 25.15 -3.10
N THR A 126 -3.08 24.14 -2.70
CA THR A 126 -1.63 24.06 -2.89
C THR A 126 -1.19 23.75 -4.32
N LEU A 127 -2.13 23.40 -5.20
CA LEU A 127 -1.86 23.19 -6.62
C LEU A 127 -1.30 24.45 -7.31
N ARG A 128 -1.66 25.65 -6.81
CA ARG A 128 -1.07 26.93 -7.25
C ARG A 128 0.42 27.07 -6.91
N TYR A 129 0.88 26.50 -5.80
CA TYR A 129 2.30 26.54 -5.40
C TYR A 129 3.14 25.49 -6.15
N LEU A 130 2.56 24.33 -6.46
CA LEU A 130 3.20 23.27 -7.24
C LEU A 130 3.34 23.60 -8.73
N LEU A 131 2.55 24.54 -9.26
CA LEU A 131 2.69 25.05 -10.64
C LEU A 131 3.77 26.14 -10.79
N VAL A 132 4.30 26.68 -9.69
CA VAL A 132 5.44 27.63 -9.69
C VAL A 132 6.77 26.91 -9.45
N ALA A 133 6.75 25.75 -8.79
CA ALA A 133 7.92 24.90 -8.64
C ALA A 133 8.10 24.01 -9.89
N PRO A 134 9.29 23.97 -10.53
CA PRO A 134 9.53 23.23 -11.78
C PRO A 134 9.67 21.72 -11.52
N ALA A 135 8.66 21.10 -10.93
CA ALA A 135 8.54 19.65 -10.83
C ALA A 135 7.67 19.17 -12.00
N GLY A 136 8.30 18.62 -13.05
CA GLY A 136 7.55 18.10 -14.21
C GLY A 136 6.42 17.15 -13.77
N ARG A 137 5.24 17.29 -14.40
CA ARG A 137 4.00 16.57 -14.03
C ARG A 137 4.18 15.07 -13.82
N THR A 138 5.00 14.45 -14.66
CA THR A 138 5.35 13.02 -14.59
C THR A 138 6.18 12.67 -13.36
N ARG A 139 7.15 13.53 -12.98
CA ARG A 139 7.98 13.32 -11.79
C ARG A 139 7.18 13.40 -10.50
N LEU A 140 6.21 14.32 -10.43
CA LEU A 140 5.31 14.42 -9.29
C LEU A 140 4.49 13.13 -9.14
N LEU A 141 3.88 12.66 -10.24
CA LEU A 141 3.09 11.41 -10.24
C LEU A 141 3.94 10.20 -9.79
N LEU A 142 5.16 10.04 -10.32
CA LEU A 142 6.06 8.96 -9.88
C LEU A 142 6.44 9.08 -8.40
N THR A 143 6.70 10.30 -7.92
CA THR A 143 7.05 10.52 -6.50
C THR A 143 5.88 10.18 -5.58
N LYS A 144 4.65 10.52 -5.98
CA LYS A 144 3.42 10.16 -5.26
C LYS A 144 3.21 8.64 -5.26
N TYR A 145 3.37 7.99 -6.40
CA TYR A 145 3.30 6.53 -6.48
C TYR A 145 4.33 5.84 -5.59
N ALA A 146 5.59 6.30 -5.64
CA ALA A 146 6.65 5.80 -4.76
C ALA A 146 6.33 6.02 -3.28
N THR A 147 5.74 7.16 -2.91
CA THR A 147 5.33 7.45 -1.53
C THR A 147 4.24 6.51 -1.06
N VAL A 148 3.23 6.23 -1.89
CA VAL A 148 2.18 5.24 -1.60
C VAL A 148 2.78 3.84 -1.49
N MET A 149 3.74 3.47 -2.34
CA MET A 149 4.42 2.17 -2.25
C MET A 149 5.24 2.01 -0.97
N VAL A 150 5.95 3.06 -0.54
CA VAL A 150 6.61 3.04 0.76
C VAL A 150 5.58 2.94 1.88
N PHE A 151 4.44 3.60 1.77
CA PHE A 151 3.35 3.45 2.74
C PHE A 151 2.82 2.01 2.78
N CYS A 152 2.63 1.34 1.64
CA CYS A 152 2.25 -0.08 1.60
C CYS A 152 3.26 -0.94 2.37
N LEU A 153 4.56 -0.76 2.13
CA LEU A 153 5.63 -1.49 2.82
C LEU A 153 5.64 -1.21 4.33
N VAL A 154 5.51 0.05 4.73
CA VAL A 154 5.48 0.41 6.15
C VAL A 154 4.22 -0.12 6.82
N ALA A 155 3.06 -0.06 6.17
CA ALA A 155 1.80 -0.58 6.69
C ALA A 155 1.89 -2.10 6.94
N THR A 156 2.42 -2.88 5.98
CA THR A 156 2.58 -4.32 6.16
C THR A 156 3.62 -4.66 7.24
N LEU A 157 4.72 -3.90 7.31
CA LEU A 157 5.72 -4.08 8.36
C LEU A 157 5.20 -3.71 9.75
N VAL A 158 4.37 -2.67 9.87
CA VAL A 158 3.75 -2.29 11.15
C VAL A 158 2.85 -3.42 11.65
N VAL A 159 2.05 -4.02 10.78
CA VAL A 159 1.23 -5.19 11.12
C VAL A 159 2.11 -6.37 11.53
N ALA A 160 3.18 -6.65 10.78
CA ALA A 160 4.07 -7.78 11.06
C ALA A 160 4.83 -7.60 12.38
N VAL A 161 5.36 -6.40 12.64
CA VAL A 161 6.11 -6.08 13.86
C VAL A 161 5.19 -6.05 15.08
N SER A 162 3.98 -5.49 14.98
CA SER A 162 3.04 -5.50 16.09
C SER A 162 2.59 -6.93 16.42
N ALA A 163 2.29 -7.73 15.39
CA ALA A 163 1.97 -9.15 15.56
C ALA A 163 3.13 -9.93 16.19
N LEU A 164 4.37 -9.69 15.76
CA LEU A 164 5.54 -10.35 16.34
C LEU A 164 5.77 -9.94 17.79
N THR A 165 5.60 -8.66 18.11
CA THR A 165 5.75 -8.14 19.48
C THR A 165 4.70 -8.76 20.40
N VAL A 166 3.45 -8.79 19.97
CA VAL A 166 2.34 -9.40 20.71
C VAL A 166 2.54 -10.91 20.82
N GLY A 167 2.96 -11.55 19.74
CA GLY A 167 3.25 -12.98 19.67
C GLY A 167 4.35 -13.39 20.65
N ALA A 168 5.42 -12.60 20.74
CA ALA A 168 6.53 -12.79 21.66
C ALA A 168 6.16 -12.57 23.14
N ILE A 169 5.21 -11.68 23.43
CA ILE A 169 4.76 -11.39 24.80
C ILE A 169 3.72 -12.41 25.29
N LEU A 170 2.79 -12.82 24.42
CA LEU A 170 1.65 -13.65 24.81
C LEU A 170 1.90 -15.15 24.67
N PHE A 171 2.77 -15.57 23.76
CA PHE A 171 3.03 -16.98 23.45
C PHE A 171 4.51 -17.32 23.62
N PRO A 172 4.85 -18.56 24.02
CA PRO A 172 6.25 -18.99 24.12
C PRO A 172 6.94 -18.94 22.75
N LEU A 173 8.15 -18.36 22.74
CA LEU A 173 9.03 -18.30 21.57
C LEU A 173 9.78 -19.64 21.44
N GLY A 174 9.26 -20.57 20.64
CA GLY A 174 9.88 -21.87 20.36
C GLY A 174 10.23 -22.07 18.87
N ASP A 175 10.72 -23.26 18.51
CA ASP A 175 10.92 -23.66 17.12
C ASP A 175 9.56 -23.80 16.37
N LEU A 176 9.54 -23.47 15.09
CA LEU A 176 8.31 -23.39 14.28
C LEU A 176 7.96 -24.75 13.69
N THR A 177 6.88 -25.38 14.12
CA THR A 177 6.30 -26.46 13.32
C THR A 177 5.43 -25.83 12.22
N THR A 178 5.86 -25.89 10.96
CA THR A 178 5.02 -25.47 9.82
C THR A 178 3.79 -26.37 9.68
N ILE A 179 2.83 -25.95 8.83
CA ILE A 179 1.62 -26.75 8.52
C ILE A 179 1.98 -28.14 7.98
N SER A 180 3.18 -28.30 7.39
CA SER A 180 3.73 -29.55 6.88
C SER A 180 4.50 -30.39 7.93
N GLY A 181 4.54 -29.98 9.20
CA GLY A 181 5.20 -30.71 10.29
C GLY A 181 6.72 -30.52 10.38
N THR A 182 7.30 -29.63 9.57
CA THR A 182 8.74 -29.36 9.56
C THR A 182 9.10 -28.33 10.62
N ARG A 183 10.09 -28.63 11.48
CA ARG A 183 10.66 -27.67 12.45
C ARG A 183 11.55 -26.67 11.72
N ILE A 184 11.12 -25.42 11.66
CA ILE A 184 11.85 -24.29 11.10
C ILE A 184 12.43 -23.46 12.25
N SER A 185 13.68 -23.02 12.10
CA SER A 185 14.33 -22.16 13.09
C SER A 185 13.61 -20.81 13.20
N PHE A 186 13.68 -20.16 14.37
CA PHE A 186 13.11 -18.81 14.55
C PHE A 186 13.62 -17.81 13.49
N ALA A 187 14.89 -17.92 13.10
CA ALA A 187 15.51 -17.06 12.09
C ALA A 187 14.88 -17.26 10.70
N ASP A 188 14.64 -18.51 10.30
CA ASP A 188 13.99 -18.82 9.03
C ASP A 188 12.51 -18.41 9.01
N GLY A 189 11.83 -18.50 10.16
CA GLY A 189 10.46 -17.98 10.31
C GLY A 189 10.38 -16.47 10.16
N LEU A 190 11.34 -15.74 10.73
CA LEU A 190 11.46 -14.29 10.56
C LEU A 190 11.75 -13.93 9.10
N GLY A 191 12.62 -14.69 8.44
CA GLY A 191 12.88 -14.56 7.00
C GLY A 191 11.63 -14.77 6.15
N ARG A 192 10.82 -15.80 6.45
CA ARG A 192 9.54 -16.07 5.78
C ARG A 192 8.51 -14.97 6.06
N ALA A 193 8.40 -14.50 7.30
CA ALA A 193 7.51 -13.39 7.65
C ALA A 193 7.87 -12.11 6.87
N LEU A 194 9.16 -11.81 6.74
CA LEU A 194 9.63 -10.70 5.93
C LEU A 194 9.30 -10.88 4.44
N MET A 195 9.55 -12.08 3.88
CA MET A 195 9.19 -12.37 2.49
C MET A 195 7.70 -12.21 2.24
N ILE A 196 6.85 -12.70 3.15
CA ILE A 196 5.40 -12.51 3.06
C ILE A 196 5.05 -11.03 3.13
N ALA A 197 5.60 -10.26 4.07
CA ALA A 197 5.33 -8.83 4.17
C ALA A 197 5.69 -8.07 2.87
N LEU A 198 6.78 -8.45 2.19
CA LEU A 198 7.18 -7.89 0.91
C LEU A 198 6.23 -8.29 -0.23
N VAL A 199 5.85 -9.56 -0.30
CA VAL A 199 4.88 -10.07 -1.28
C VAL A 199 3.51 -9.40 -1.10
N VAL A 200 3.05 -9.24 0.14
CA VAL A 200 1.80 -8.55 0.45
C VAL A 200 1.87 -7.08 0.01
N ALA A 201 2.98 -6.39 0.31
CA ALA A 201 3.17 -5.01 -0.14
C ALA A 201 3.18 -4.91 -1.68
N ALA A 202 3.82 -5.86 -2.38
CA ALA A 202 3.80 -5.94 -3.84
C ALA A 202 2.38 -6.24 -4.38
N SER A 203 1.61 -7.05 -3.66
CA SER A 203 0.22 -7.37 -4.00
C SER A 203 -0.72 -6.17 -3.95
N LEU A 204 -0.28 -5.06 -3.33
CA LEU A 204 -1.07 -3.85 -3.15
C LEU A 204 -0.70 -2.76 -4.18
N MET A 205 0.22 -3.05 -5.11
CA MET A 205 0.64 -2.13 -6.18
C MET A 205 -0.52 -1.70 -7.09
N GLY A 206 -1.42 -2.62 -7.44
CA GLY A 206 -2.57 -2.32 -8.29
C GLY A 206 -3.56 -1.39 -7.59
N VAL A 207 -3.80 -1.60 -6.29
CA VAL A 207 -4.65 -0.71 -5.47
C VAL A 207 -4.04 0.67 -5.29
N ALA A 208 -2.72 0.74 -5.09
CA ALA A 208 -2.01 2.01 -5.04
C ALA A 208 -2.18 2.81 -6.35
N ALA A 209 -2.07 2.13 -7.51
CA ALA A 209 -2.26 2.75 -8.82
C ALA A 209 -3.71 3.17 -9.06
N LEU A 210 -4.68 2.32 -8.71
CA LEU A 210 -6.11 2.62 -8.78
C LEU A 210 -6.46 3.86 -7.94
N GLY A 211 -6.03 3.89 -6.68
CA GLY A 211 -6.29 5.01 -5.79
C GLY A 211 -5.69 6.32 -6.30
N LEU A 212 -4.47 6.27 -6.84
CA LEU A 212 -3.85 7.42 -7.50
C LEU A 212 -4.62 7.87 -8.74
N PHE A 213 -5.08 6.94 -9.57
CA PHE A 213 -5.93 7.27 -10.71
C PHE A 213 -7.22 7.98 -10.27
N VAL A 214 -7.95 7.43 -9.30
CA VAL A 214 -9.16 8.05 -8.73
C VAL A 214 -8.84 9.44 -8.15
N SER A 215 -7.68 9.59 -7.50
CA SER A 215 -7.17 10.87 -6.99
C SER A 215 -7.01 11.93 -8.09
N THR A 216 -6.70 11.55 -9.34
CA THR A 216 -6.61 12.50 -10.47
C THR A 216 -7.98 12.93 -11.03
N LEU A 217 -9.04 12.15 -10.77
CA LEU A 217 -10.37 12.41 -11.32
C LEU A 217 -11.14 13.48 -10.55
N THR A 218 -10.82 13.67 -9.27
CA THR A 218 -11.53 14.61 -8.39
C THR A 218 -10.59 15.61 -7.73
N ASN A 219 -11.11 16.81 -7.47
CA ASN A 219 -10.38 17.86 -6.77
C ASN A 219 -10.65 17.84 -5.24
N SER A 220 -11.58 16.99 -4.79
CA SER A 220 -11.90 16.82 -3.37
C SER A 220 -11.23 15.55 -2.84
N GLY A 221 -10.27 15.71 -1.92
CA GLY A 221 -9.60 14.58 -1.26
C GLY A 221 -10.59 13.62 -0.59
N ILE A 222 -11.64 14.15 0.05
CA ILE A 222 -12.67 13.32 0.70
C ILE A 222 -13.43 12.48 -0.32
N ALA A 223 -13.81 13.08 -1.45
CA ALA A 223 -14.46 12.34 -2.53
C ALA A 223 -13.54 11.26 -3.11
N ALA A 224 -12.25 11.56 -3.33
CA ALA A 224 -11.29 10.59 -3.85
C ALA A 224 -11.11 9.39 -2.92
N MET A 225 -10.98 9.65 -1.62
CA MET A 225 -10.89 8.61 -0.60
C MET A 225 -12.14 7.74 -0.59
N ALA A 226 -13.33 8.35 -0.56
CA ALA A 226 -14.60 7.64 -0.55
C ALA A 226 -14.81 6.80 -1.82
N THR A 227 -14.49 7.33 -3.00
CA THR A 227 -14.59 6.58 -4.26
C THR A 227 -13.60 5.42 -4.30
N THR A 228 -12.35 5.62 -3.87
CA THR A 228 -11.34 4.56 -3.88
C THR A 228 -11.76 3.43 -2.94
N VAL A 229 -12.13 3.75 -1.70
CA VAL A 229 -12.60 2.76 -0.73
C VAL A 229 -13.90 2.10 -1.18
N GLY A 230 -14.84 2.87 -1.71
CA GLY A 230 -16.10 2.34 -2.25
C GLY A 230 -15.88 1.32 -3.36
N LEU A 231 -14.99 1.61 -4.32
CA LEU A 231 -14.60 0.67 -5.37
C LEU A 231 -13.97 -0.60 -4.82
N LEU A 232 -13.07 -0.48 -3.83
CA LEU A 232 -12.46 -1.64 -3.18
C LEU A 232 -13.55 -2.52 -2.53
N ILE A 233 -14.46 -1.91 -1.77
CA ILE A 233 -15.56 -2.63 -1.11
C ILE A 233 -16.47 -3.29 -2.15
N THR A 234 -16.82 -2.60 -3.24
CA THR A 234 -17.63 -3.17 -4.32
C THR A 234 -16.96 -4.40 -4.92
N VAL A 235 -15.67 -4.32 -5.27
CA VAL A 235 -14.93 -5.47 -5.81
C VAL A 235 -14.88 -6.61 -4.79
N GLN A 236 -14.65 -6.30 -3.51
CA GLN A 236 -14.64 -7.30 -2.45
C GLN A 236 -15.99 -8.02 -2.32
N ILE A 237 -17.11 -7.29 -2.41
CA ILE A 237 -18.46 -7.87 -2.36
C ILE A 237 -18.72 -8.73 -3.60
N LEU A 238 -18.34 -8.26 -4.79
CA LEU A 238 -18.52 -9.02 -6.03
C LEU A 238 -17.70 -10.32 -6.04
N ASP A 239 -16.51 -10.31 -5.43
CA ASP A 239 -15.66 -11.49 -5.31
C ASP A 239 -16.31 -12.59 -4.43
N GLN A 240 -17.18 -12.22 -3.49
CA GLN A 240 -17.93 -13.18 -2.65
C GLN A 240 -19.13 -13.82 -3.35
N ILE A 241 -19.51 -13.35 -4.54
CA ILE A 241 -20.70 -13.86 -5.27
C ILE A 241 -20.28 -15.05 -6.15
N PRO A 242 -20.68 -16.29 -5.82
CA PRO A 242 -20.25 -17.49 -6.56
C PRO A 242 -20.75 -17.53 -8.02
N GLN A 243 -21.78 -16.76 -8.35
CA GLN A 243 -22.30 -16.61 -9.71
C GLN A 243 -21.35 -15.85 -10.65
N LEU A 244 -20.37 -15.10 -10.11
CA LEU A 244 -19.40 -14.32 -10.88
C LEU A 244 -18.08 -15.06 -11.17
N HIS A 245 -18.07 -16.40 -11.10
CA HIS A 245 -16.88 -17.23 -11.29
C HIS A 245 -16.08 -16.97 -12.58
N ALA A 246 -16.73 -16.48 -13.65
CA ALA A 246 -16.05 -16.12 -14.89
C ALA A 246 -15.28 -14.78 -14.80
N LEU A 247 -15.70 -13.88 -13.90
CA LEU A 247 -15.11 -12.55 -13.70
C LEU A 247 -14.18 -12.49 -12.47
N GLN A 248 -14.38 -13.38 -11.49
CA GLN A 248 -13.53 -13.52 -10.30
C GLN A 248 -12.02 -13.57 -10.60
N PRO A 249 -11.52 -14.30 -11.62
CA PRO A 249 -10.08 -14.36 -11.92
C PRO A 249 -9.48 -13.01 -12.32
N TYR A 250 -10.30 -12.04 -12.72
CA TYR A 250 -9.86 -10.71 -13.14
C TYR A 250 -9.92 -9.68 -12.01
N PHE A 251 -10.51 -10.01 -10.85
CA PHE A 251 -10.59 -9.11 -9.71
C PHE A 251 -9.23 -8.99 -9.02
N PHE A 252 -8.80 -7.76 -8.76
CA PHE A 252 -7.49 -7.51 -8.12
C PHE A 252 -7.41 -8.14 -6.71
N SER A 253 -8.54 -8.36 -6.03
CA SER A 253 -8.61 -8.94 -4.69
C SER A 253 -8.58 -10.47 -4.68
N HIS A 254 -8.78 -11.13 -5.82
CA HIS A 254 -9.02 -12.57 -5.88
C HIS A 254 -7.80 -13.38 -5.41
N TYR A 255 -6.61 -12.96 -5.84
CA TYR A 255 -5.35 -13.64 -5.51
C TYR A 255 -4.66 -13.09 -4.26
N TRP A 256 -5.32 -12.24 -3.48
CA TRP A 256 -4.71 -11.61 -2.32
C TRP A 256 -4.39 -12.56 -1.19
N LEU A 257 -5.17 -13.63 -1.03
CA LEU A 257 -4.91 -14.70 -0.07
C LEU A 257 -3.87 -15.73 -0.56
N SER A 258 -3.34 -15.60 -1.78
CA SER A 258 -2.30 -16.51 -2.32
C SER A 258 -1.00 -16.51 -1.51
N PHE A 259 -0.75 -15.47 -0.69
CA PHE A 259 0.40 -15.48 0.23
C PHE A 259 0.29 -16.61 1.28
N ALA A 260 -0.90 -17.14 1.54
CA ALA A 260 -1.07 -18.30 2.43
C ALA A 260 -0.39 -19.55 1.85
N ASP A 261 -0.25 -19.64 0.51
CA ASP A 261 0.45 -20.74 -0.15
C ASP A 261 1.98 -20.68 0.07
N LEU A 262 2.52 -19.52 0.47
CA LEU A 262 3.91 -19.37 0.93
C LEU A 262 4.18 -20.06 2.27
N MET A 263 3.13 -20.41 3.03
CA MET A 263 3.25 -21.17 4.27
C MET A 263 3.26 -22.68 4.05
N ARG A 264 2.91 -23.16 2.84
CA ARG A 264 2.93 -24.58 2.49
C ARG A 264 4.34 -25.06 2.19
N ASP A 265 4.61 -26.32 2.49
CA ASP A 265 5.82 -27.03 2.08
C ASP A 265 5.41 -28.27 1.29
N PRO A 266 5.60 -28.32 -0.05
CA PRO A 266 6.32 -27.33 -0.88
C PRO A 266 5.53 -26.04 -1.17
N VAL A 267 6.26 -24.94 -1.39
CA VAL A 267 5.68 -23.63 -1.73
C VAL A 267 5.04 -23.67 -3.11
N TYR A 268 3.77 -23.23 -3.21
CA TYR A 268 3.05 -23.14 -4.47
C TYR A 268 3.28 -21.76 -5.12
N TRP A 269 4.00 -21.73 -6.23
CA TRP A 269 4.41 -20.48 -6.90
C TRP A 269 3.43 -19.97 -7.97
N ASP A 270 2.55 -20.84 -8.46
CA ASP A 270 1.67 -20.52 -9.59
C ASP A 270 0.71 -19.37 -9.29
N ASP A 271 0.03 -19.40 -8.14
CA ASP A 271 -0.95 -18.37 -7.80
C ASP A 271 -0.28 -17.06 -7.34
N LEU A 272 0.95 -17.15 -6.83
CA LEU A 272 1.76 -15.99 -6.50
C LEU A 272 2.19 -15.22 -7.75
N THR A 273 2.65 -15.92 -8.79
CA THR A 273 3.06 -15.29 -10.05
C THR A 273 1.87 -14.69 -10.78
N LYS A 274 0.70 -15.35 -10.77
CA LYS A 274 -0.56 -14.79 -11.29
C LYS A 274 -0.97 -13.52 -10.54
N ASN A 275 -0.87 -13.51 -9.21
CA ASN A 275 -1.16 -12.33 -8.40
C ASN A 275 -0.25 -11.15 -8.80
N LEU A 276 1.07 -11.37 -8.79
CA LEU A 276 2.03 -10.32 -9.15
C LEU A 276 1.85 -9.84 -10.58
N GLY A 277 1.56 -10.75 -11.52
CA GLY A 277 1.25 -10.41 -12.91
C GLY A 277 -0.01 -9.56 -13.04
N LEU A 278 -1.09 -9.92 -12.33
CA LEU A 278 -2.33 -9.15 -12.32
C LEU A 278 -2.13 -7.77 -11.71
N GLN A 279 -1.43 -7.67 -10.57
CA GLN A 279 -1.14 -6.41 -9.91
C GLN A 279 -0.25 -5.50 -10.77
N ALA A 280 0.72 -6.07 -11.49
CA ALA A 280 1.55 -5.35 -12.46
C ALA A 280 0.71 -4.82 -13.64
N LEU A 281 -0.23 -5.62 -14.15
CA LEU A 281 -1.16 -5.20 -15.21
C LEU A 281 -2.04 -4.04 -14.75
N TYR A 282 -2.65 -4.15 -13.57
CA TYR A 282 -3.44 -3.07 -12.97
C TYR A 282 -2.60 -1.82 -12.71
N ALA A 283 -1.37 -1.98 -12.20
CA ALA A 283 -0.46 -0.87 -12.01
C ALA A 283 -0.09 -0.18 -13.33
N ALA A 284 0.13 -0.95 -14.41
CA ALA A 284 0.41 -0.40 -15.73
C ALA A 284 -0.81 0.31 -16.34
N VAL A 285 -2.01 -0.29 -16.26
CA VAL A 285 -3.24 0.28 -16.82
C VAL A 285 -3.68 1.53 -16.06
N PHE A 286 -3.82 1.45 -14.73
CA PHE A 286 -4.25 2.60 -13.94
C PHE A 286 -3.14 3.65 -13.80
N GLY A 287 -1.88 3.23 -13.75
CA GLY A 287 -0.74 4.16 -13.77
C GLY A 287 -0.65 4.94 -15.07
N SER A 288 -0.82 4.29 -16.22
CA SER A 288 -0.86 4.96 -17.53
C SER A 288 -2.10 5.84 -17.68
N ALA A 289 -3.28 5.39 -17.21
CA ALA A 289 -4.49 6.20 -17.21
C ALA A 289 -4.34 7.47 -16.35
N ALA A 290 -3.74 7.35 -15.17
CA ALA A 290 -3.45 8.48 -14.30
C ALA A 290 -2.46 9.45 -14.96
N TRP A 291 -1.42 8.92 -15.61
CA TRP A 291 -0.45 9.71 -16.36
C TRP A 291 -1.09 10.45 -17.55
N ALA A 292 -1.90 9.76 -18.36
CA ALA A 292 -2.59 10.35 -19.49
C ALA A 292 -3.55 11.45 -19.03
N ARG A 293 -4.33 11.21 -17.97
CA ARG A 293 -5.26 12.21 -17.42
C ARG A 293 -4.53 13.43 -16.88
N PHE A 294 -3.46 13.24 -16.11
CA PHE A 294 -2.69 14.32 -15.50
C PHE A 294 -1.92 15.15 -16.55
N THR A 295 -1.58 14.54 -17.70
CA THR A 295 -0.93 15.23 -18.82
C THR A 295 -1.93 15.95 -19.71
N ALA A 296 -3.11 15.37 -19.96
CA ALA A 296 -4.13 15.92 -20.85
C ALA A 296 -5.09 16.92 -20.19
N LYS A 297 -5.17 16.98 -18.85
CA LYS A 297 -6.01 17.97 -18.16
C LYS A 297 -5.30 19.33 -18.21
N ASP A 298 -5.78 20.21 -19.07
CA ASP A 298 -5.48 21.64 -18.94
C ASP A 298 -6.13 22.16 -17.66
N ILE A 299 -5.30 22.64 -16.76
CA ILE A 299 -5.75 23.29 -15.53
C ILE A 299 -6.03 24.74 -15.93
N THR A 300 -7.30 25.04 -16.21
CA THR A 300 -7.77 26.43 -16.32
C THR A 300 -7.52 27.13 -14.98
N ALA A 301 -6.81 28.26 -15.08
CA ALA A 301 -6.21 29.05 -13.99
C ALA A 301 -7.20 29.69 -13.00
#